data_AF-A0A1G8B7F1-F1
#
_entry.id   AF-A0A1G8B7F1-F1
#
_cell.length_a   1.000
_cell.length_b   1.000
_cell.length_c   1.000
_cell.angle_alpha   90.00
_cell.angle_beta   90.00
_cell.angle_gamma   90.00
#
_symmetry.space_group_name_H-M   'P 1'
#
loop_
_entity.id
_entity.type
_entity.pdbx_description
1 polymer ?
#
loop_
_entity_poly.entity_id
_entity_poly.type
_entity_poly.pdbx_seq_one_letter_code
_entity_poly.pdbx_strand_id
1 'polypeptide(L)'
;MIPPDPLWHEVRAGAVRMLVSDRHPVAVLQRTGSPDLMVSWPDLDVGLRQPGTTVFRAPTGAWVLYRPREAQDEQIAPGRNAALHIAADGAVTRFDDIEDTLPAGVTSHGLWLHASGGSPDPRDGAAWLAPDDVVVLRPDGTRGAVRVERRIAFLFEDDEGRMLLVHTAPPAAVRRFGGTSYTYEYASVPLPPGPLPPRIVVDAADASAVPDDELMARIRPLINREVRGILGDASVDLHEDLATIALPPVDAARDGILDV
;
A
#
# COMPACT_ATOMS: atom_id res chain seq x y z
N MET A 1 -23.06 -11.44 -16.58
CA MET A 1 -23.65 -10.91 -15.32
C MET A 1 -22.56 -11.01 -14.27
N ILE A 2 -21.84 -9.92 -14.03
CA ILE A 2 -20.73 -9.87 -13.06
C ILE A 2 -21.39 -9.67 -11.69
N PRO A 3 -21.03 -10.44 -10.64
CA PRO A 3 -21.60 -10.19 -9.32
C PRO A 3 -21.26 -8.75 -8.88
N PRO A 4 -22.15 -8.05 -8.14
CA PRO A 4 -21.79 -6.75 -7.61
C PRO A 4 -20.62 -6.93 -6.65
N ASP A 5 -19.45 -6.43 -7.03
CA ASP A 5 -18.30 -6.30 -6.13
C ASP A 5 -18.76 -5.62 -4.83
N PRO A 6 -18.31 -6.08 -3.65
CA PRO A 6 -18.72 -5.46 -2.41
C PRO A 6 -18.21 -4.00 -2.35
N LEU A 7 -19.16 -3.06 -2.34
CA LEU A 7 -18.99 -1.59 -2.27
C LEU A 7 -18.35 -1.05 -0.98
N TRP A 8 -17.86 -1.96 -0.12
CA TRP A 8 -17.50 -1.64 1.25
C TRP A 8 -16.29 -2.47 1.70
N HIS A 9 -15.31 -1.79 2.28
CA HIS A 9 -14.20 -2.41 2.98
C HIS A 9 -14.54 -2.53 4.47
N GLU A 10 -14.46 -3.75 5.00
CA GLU A 10 -14.58 -3.98 6.44
C GLU A 10 -13.21 -3.93 7.10
N VAL A 11 -13.05 -3.06 8.10
CA VAL A 11 -11.87 -3.02 8.98
C VAL A 11 -12.28 -2.99 10.45
N ARG A 12 -11.36 -3.41 11.34
CA ARG A 12 -11.59 -3.45 12.79
C ARG A 12 -10.54 -2.64 13.53
N ALA A 13 -10.98 -1.75 14.40
CA ALA A 13 -10.14 -1.01 15.34
C ALA A 13 -10.63 -1.30 16.77
N GLY A 14 -9.92 -2.17 17.48
CA GLY A 14 -10.39 -2.72 18.76
C GLY A 14 -11.76 -3.40 18.62
N ALA A 15 -12.74 -2.94 19.41
CA ALA A 15 -14.11 -3.45 19.39
C ALA A 15 -15.01 -2.79 18.31
N VAL A 16 -14.49 -1.82 17.55
CA VAL A 16 -15.26 -1.10 16.53
C VAL A 16 -15.09 -1.79 15.18
N ARG A 17 -16.22 -2.14 14.55
CA ARG A 17 -16.27 -2.58 13.16
C ARG A 17 -16.56 -1.36 12.29
N MET A 18 -15.77 -1.16 11.24
CA MET A 18 -15.91 -0.04 10.31
C MET A 18 -16.20 -0.58 8.91
N LEU A 19 -17.21 -0.03 8.25
CA LEU A 19 -17.51 -0.28 6.85
C LEU A 19 -17.20 1.00 6.08
N VAL A 20 -16.16 0.99 5.26
CA VAL A 20 -15.70 2.16 4.48
C VAL A 20 -16.13 1.98 3.03
N SER A 21 -16.85 2.96 2.46
CA SER A 21 -17.29 2.85 1.06
C SER A 21 -16.11 3.08 0.09
N ASP A 22 -16.08 2.27 -0.97
CA ASP A 22 -15.11 2.42 -2.06
C ASP A 22 -15.42 3.60 -3.00
N ARG A 23 -16.71 3.96 -3.11
CA ARG A 23 -17.25 4.93 -4.07
C ARG A 23 -17.74 6.23 -3.46
N HIS A 24 -18.08 6.21 -2.18
CA HIS A 24 -18.69 7.36 -1.52
C HIS A 24 -17.82 7.81 -0.35
N PRO A 25 -17.77 9.13 -0.05
CA PRO A 25 -16.98 9.66 1.06
C PRO A 25 -17.70 9.44 2.40
N VAL A 26 -17.97 8.16 2.71
CA VAL A 26 -18.74 7.74 3.88
C VAL A 26 -18.20 6.44 4.46
N ALA A 27 -18.27 6.34 5.79
CA ALA A 27 -18.07 5.11 6.53
C ALA A 27 -19.17 4.92 7.58
N VAL A 28 -19.44 3.66 7.93
CA VAL A 28 -20.33 3.29 9.03
C VAL A 28 -19.52 2.62 10.12
N LEU A 29 -19.61 3.15 11.34
CA LEU A 29 -18.95 2.63 12.53
C LEU A 29 -19.99 1.91 13.38
N GLN A 30 -19.73 0.63 13.65
CA GLN A 30 -20.61 -0.23 14.43
C GLN A 30 -19.92 -0.60 15.74
N ARG A 31 -20.60 -0.32 16.86
CA ARG A 31 -20.14 -0.64 18.21
C ARG A 31 -21.22 -1.44 18.92
N THR A 32 -20.83 -2.51 19.60
CA THR A 32 -21.77 -3.36 20.34
C THR A 32 -22.54 -2.52 21.37
N GLY A 33 -23.87 -2.57 21.32
CA GLY A 33 -24.74 -1.87 22.27
C GLY A 33 -24.88 -0.36 22.02
N SER A 34 -24.36 0.16 20.91
CA SER A 34 -24.56 1.56 20.48
C SER A 34 -25.22 1.61 19.10
N PRO A 35 -25.94 2.69 18.75
CA PRO A 35 -26.40 2.89 17.39
C PRO A 35 -25.22 3.04 16.43
N ASP A 36 -25.42 2.62 15.18
CA ASP A 36 -24.45 2.81 14.10
C ASP A 36 -24.19 4.31 13.90
N LEU A 37 -22.90 4.67 13.82
CA LEU A 37 -22.46 6.03 13.56
C LEU A 37 -22.02 6.15 12.10
N MET A 38 -22.73 6.98 11.33
CA MET A 38 -22.32 7.33 9.98
C MET A 38 -21.37 8.53 10.03
N VAL A 39 -20.21 8.38 9.40
CA VAL A 39 -19.18 9.41 9.27
C VAL A 39 -19.03 9.73 7.80
N SER A 40 -19.01 11.00 7.44
CA SER A 40 -18.75 11.45 6.07
C SER A 40 -17.66 12.53 6.06
N TRP A 41 -17.04 12.71 4.90
CA TRP A 41 -16.07 13.76 4.63
C TRP A 41 -16.42 14.50 3.34
N PRO A 42 -15.91 15.73 3.14
CA PRO A 42 -16.14 16.45 1.89
C PRO A 42 -15.65 15.62 0.70
N ASP A 43 -16.38 15.73 -0.41
CA ASP A 43 -16.07 14.97 -1.62
C ASP A 43 -14.66 15.30 -2.11
N LEU A 44 -13.83 14.27 -2.28
CA LEU A 44 -12.44 14.39 -2.71
C LEU A 44 -12.37 14.35 -4.25
N ASP A 45 -12.96 15.32 -4.95
CA ASP A 45 -13.10 15.29 -6.43
C ASP A 45 -13.62 13.93 -6.99
N VAL A 46 -14.30 13.13 -6.15
CA VAL A 46 -14.76 11.76 -6.47
C VAL A 46 -16.01 11.80 -7.34
N GLY A 47 -16.84 12.83 -7.26
CA GLY A 47 -18.02 12.98 -8.12
C GLY A 47 -17.72 13.17 -9.62
N LEU A 48 -16.49 13.58 -9.98
CA LEU A 48 -16.09 13.83 -11.37
C LEU A 48 -15.11 12.78 -11.93
N ARG A 49 -14.63 11.86 -11.09
CA ARG A 49 -13.57 10.89 -11.41
C ARG A 49 -13.86 9.56 -10.74
N GLN A 50 -13.47 8.43 -11.33
CA GLN A 50 -13.50 7.16 -10.60
C GLN A 50 -12.25 7.09 -9.69
N PRO A 51 -12.36 7.19 -8.34
CA PRO A 51 -11.18 7.10 -7.50
C PRO A 51 -10.71 5.65 -7.40
N GLY A 52 -9.39 5.46 -7.37
CA GLY A 52 -8.80 4.31 -6.70
C GLY A 52 -8.81 4.55 -5.20
N THR A 53 -9.52 3.71 -4.45
CA THR A 53 -9.57 3.76 -2.99
C THR A 53 -8.77 2.59 -2.42
N THR A 54 -7.87 2.86 -1.48
CA THR A 54 -7.18 1.81 -0.70
C THR A 54 -7.47 2.04 0.77
N VAL A 55 -8.00 1.03 1.46
CA VAL A 55 -8.32 1.11 2.88
C VAL A 55 -7.36 0.23 3.65
N PHE A 56 -6.72 0.81 4.67
CA PHE A 56 -5.79 0.13 5.56
C PHE A 56 -6.36 0.07 6.97
N ARG A 57 -6.19 -1.06 7.63
CA ARG A 57 -6.48 -1.19 9.06
C ARG A 57 -5.42 -0.48 9.90
N ALA A 58 -5.84 0.26 10.93
CA ALA A 58 -4.96 0.82 11.95
C ALA A 58 -5.44 0.45 13.37
N PRO A 59 -4.55 0.44 14.39
CA PRO A 59 -4.96 0.21 15.77
C PRO A 59 -6.03 1.20 16.26
N THR A 60 -5.96 2.45 15.82
CA THR A 60 -6.84 3.55 16.24
C THR A 60 -8.03 3.79 15.30
N GLY A 61 -8.12 3.07 14.18
CA GLY A 61 -9.13 3.34 13.17
C GLY A 61 -8.85 2.74 11.80
N ALA A 62 -9.18 3.49 10.76
CA ALA A 62 -8.92 3.14 9.36
C ALA A 62 -8.17 4.27 8.67
N TRP A 63 -7.19 3.93 7.84
CA TRP A 63 -6.65 4.86 6.86
C TRP A 63 -7.31 4.61 5.52
N VAL A 64 -7.67 5.68 4.81
CA VAL A 64 -8.21 5.64 3.47
C VAL A 64 -7.34 6.50 2.57
N LEU A 65 -6.73 5.88 1.58
CA LEU A 65 -5.93 6.54 0.56
C LEU A 65 -6.76 6.65 -0.72
N TYR A 66 -6.97 7.88 -1.16
CA TYR A 66 -7.67 8.23 -2.39
C TYR A 66 -6.66 8.63 -3.45
N ARG A 67 -6.73 7.94 -4.59
CA ARG A 67 -5.96 8.24 -5.80
C ARG A 67 -6.93 8.46 -6.95
N PRO A 68 -7.25 9.70 -7.33
CA PRO A 68 -8.15 9.98 -8.44
C PRO A 68 -7.57 9.42 -9.74
N ARG A 69 -8.38 8.72 -10.53
CA ARG A 69 -7.99 8.35 -11.89
C ARG A 69 -8.08 9.57 -12.81
N GLU A 70 -7.41 9.47 -13.96
CA GLU A 70 -7.59 10.44 -15.05
C GLU A 70 -9.07 10.55 -15.42
N ALA A 71 -9.53 11.78 -15.62
CA ALA A 71 -10.87 12.05 -16.12
C ALA A 71 -10.89 11.78 -17.62
N GLN A 72 -12.01 11.30 -18.14
CA GLN A 72 -12.20 11.16 -19.59
C GLN A 72 -12.29 12.53 -20.29
N ASP A 73 -12.70 13.57 -19.55
CA ASP A 73 -12.74 14.95 -20.01
C ASP A 73 -11.48 15.68 -19.55
N GLU A 74 -10.63 16.04 -20.51
CA GLU A 74 -9.39 16.79 -20.29
C GLU A 74 -9.62 18.21 -19.73
N GLN A 75 -10.85 18.74 -19.80
CA GLN A 75 -11.20 20.03 -19.20
C GLN A 75 -11.33 19.96 -17.67
N ILE A 76 -11.49 18.75 -17.11
CA ILE A 76 -11.56 18.55 -15.66
C ILE A 76 -10.14 18.60 -15.10
N ALA A 77 -9.87 19.58 -14.24
CA ALA A 77 -8.58 19.74 -13.56
C ALA A 77 -8.13 18.42 -12.89
N PRO A 78 -6.84 18.04 -12.94
CA PRO A 78 -6.33 16.83 -12.31
C PRO A 78 -6.79 16.70 -10.87
N GLY A 79 -7.29 15.52 -10.50
CA GLY A 79 -7.64 15.25 -9.12
C GLY A 79 -6.39 15.21 -8.26
N ARG A 80 -6.53 15.51 -6.97
CA ARG A 80 -5.44 15.45 -6.00
C ARG A 80 -5.54 14.16 -5.19
N ASN A 81 -4.41 13.50 -4.97
CA ASN A 81 -4.37 12.41 -4.01
C ASN A 81 -4.68 12.95 -2.61
N ALA A 82 -5.31 12.13 -1.78
CA ALA A 82 -5.60 12.48 -0.39
C ALA A 82 -5.55 11.24 0.51
N ALA A 83 -5.23 11.46 1.78
CA ALA A 83 -5.31 10.44 2.81
C ALA A 83 -6.21 10.89 3.95
N LEU A 84 -6.97 9.96 4.51
CA LEU A 84 -7.89 10.20 5.61
C LEU A 84 -7.65 9.16 6.69
N HIS A 85 -7.68 9.58 7.95
CA HIS A 85 -7.80 8.69 9.08
C HIS A 85 -9.20 8.83 9.69
N ILE A 86 -9.92 7.73 9.77
CA ILE A 86 -11.22 7.62 10.44
C ILE A 86 -10.99 6.94 11.77
N ALA A 87 -11.04 7.70 12.85
CA ALA A 87 -10.80 7.19 14.20
C ALA A 87 -11.97 6.32 14.69
N ALA A 88 -11.70 5.43 15.64
CA ALA A 88 -12.69 4.55 16.26
C ALA A 88 -13.87 5.29 16.90
N ASP A 89 -13.67 6.54 17.31
CA ASP A 89 -14.70 7.43 17.87
C ASP A 89 -15.55 8.14 16.80
N GLY A 90 -15.11 8.16 15.54
CA GLY A 90 -15.74 8.82 14.40
C GLY A 90 -15.07 10.13 13.97
N ALA A 91 -14.01 10.58 14.65
CA ALA A 91 -13.24 11.74 14.23
C ALA A 91 -12.53 11.46 12.88
N VAL A 92 -12.48 12.47 12.01
CA VAL A 92 -11.83 12.38 10.70
C VAL A 92 -10.68 13.36 10.64
N THR A 93 -9.49 12.85 10.32
CA THR A 93 -8.29 13.64 10.05
C THR A 93 -7.94 13.52 8.57
N ARG A 94 -7.73 14.66 7.90
CA ARG A 94 -7.52 14.72 6.45
C ARG A 94 -6.14 15.26 6.10
N PHE A 95 -5.55 14.68 5.07
CA PHE A 95 -4.32 15.12 4.43
C PHE A 95 -4.57 15.29 2.94
N ASP A 96 -4.58 16.56 2.51
CA ASP A 96 -4.66 16.94 1.11
C ASP A 96 -3.28 17.04 0.47
N ASP A 97 -3.27 17.04 -0.86
CA ASP A 97 -2.10 17.26 -1.69
C ASP A 97 -0.94 16.33 -1.33
N ILE A 98 -1.25 15.07 -1.04
CA ILE A 98 -0.19 14.06 -0.92
C ILE A 98 0.39 13.86 -2.32
N GLU A 99 1.71 13.81 -2.42
CA GLU A 99 2.37 13.53 -3.69
C GLU A 99 1.98 12.14 -4.20
N ASP A 100 2.27 11.84 -5.47
CA ASP A 100 2.03 10.51 -6.05
C ASP A 100 2.99 9.49 -5.46
N THR A 101 2.65 9.07 -4.24
CA THR A 101 3.49 8.34 -3.31
C THR A 101 2.86 6.99 -3.05
N LEU A 102 3.70 5.96 -3.07
CA LEU A 102 3.25 4.60 -2.80
C LEU A 102 3.15 4.40 -1.29
N PRO A 103 2.06 3.77 -0.81
CA PRO A 103 1.95 3.42 0.60
C PRO A 103 2.91 2.27 0.93
N ALA A 104 3.81 2.52 1.88
CA ALA A 104 4.71 1.49 2.41
C ALA A 104 4.00 0.61 3.46
N GLY A 105 2.99 1.15 4.15
CA GLY A 105 2.16 0.41 5.10
C GLY A 105 1.58 1.26 6.22
N VAL A 106 0.93 0.61 7.19
CA VAL A 106 0.32 1.26 8.36
C VAL A 106 0.83 0.64 9.65
N THR A 107 1.11 1.50 10.62
CA THR A 107 1.42 1.12 12.01
C THR A 107 0.73 2.10 12.97
N SER A 108 0.88 1.91 14.27
CA SER A 108 0.40 2.79 15.33
C SER A 108 0.99 4.19 15.25
N HIS A 109 2.11 4.35 14.54
CA HIS A 109 2.70 5.66 14.29
C HIS A 109 1.95 6.45 13.22
N GLY A 110 1.22 5.77 12.31
CA GLY A 110 0.56 6.41 11.18
C GLY A 110 0.60 5.60 9.88
N LEU A 111 0.16 6.24 8.81
CA LEU A 111 0.30 5.78 7.43
C LEU A 111 1.66 6.23 6.88
N TRP A 112 2.43 5.27 6.37
CA TRP A 112 3.77 5.49 5.81
C TRP A 112 3.71 5.55 4.29
N LEU A 113 4.27 6.60 3.72
CA LEU A 113 4.30 6.87 2.28
C LEU A 113 5.76 7.05 1.84
N HIS A 114 6.17 6.41 0.75
CA HIS A 114 7.47 6.68 0.13
C HIS A 114 7.50 8.13 -0.36
N ALA A 115 8.56 8.89 -0.06
CA ALA A 115 8.67 10.27 -0.51
C ALA A 115 9.00 10.37 -2.01
N SER A 116 9.73 9.40 -2.57
CA SER A 116 9.91 9.26 -4.02
C SER A 116 8.89 8.27 -4.56
N GLY A 117 8.12 8.68 -5.57
CA GLY A 117 7.16 7.80 -6.25
C GLY A 117 7.85 6.65 -7.00
N GLY A 118 7.16 5.51 -7.05
CA GLY A 118 7.54 4.35 -7.87
C GLY A 118 8.56 3.38 -7.25
N SER A 119 8.48 2.13 -7.70
CA SER A 119 9.53 1.12 -7.51
C SER A 119 10.69 1.39 -8.50
N PRO A 120 11.97 1.27 -8.10
CA PRO A 120 13.10 1.44 -9.01
C PRO A 120 13.08 0.38 -10.10
N ASP A 121 13.80 0.62 -11.20
CA ASP A 121 14.07 -0.44 -12.17
C ASP A 121 14.72 -1.63 -11.43
N PRO A 122 14.22 -2.88 -11.58
CA PRO A 122 14.78 -4.05 -10.91
C PRO A 122 16.27 -4.29 -11.24
N ARG A 123 16.78 -3.69 -12.33
CA ARG A 123 18.20 -3.75 -12.74
C ARG A 123 19.05 -2.66 -12.09
N ASP A 124 18.45 -1.62 -11.52
CA ASP A 124 19.17 -0.57 -10.79
C ASP A 124 19.42 -1.01 -9.34
N GLY A 125 20.37 -1.93 -9.17
CA GLY A 125 20.67 -2.47 -7.85
C GLY A 125 21.13 -1.42 -6.82
N ALA A 126 21.66 -0.28 -7.26
CA ALA A 126 22.05 0.80 -6.35
C ALA A 126 20.81 1.50 -5.76
N ALA A 127 19.77 1.71 -6.56
CA ALA A 127 18.52 2.31 -6.11
C ALA A 127 17.77 1.41 -5.10
N TRP A 128 17.82 0.09 -5.25
CA TRP A 128 17.20 -0.86 -4.31
C TRP A 128 17.89 -0.89 -2.93
N LEU A 129 19.18 -0.56 -2.87
CA LEU A 129 19.94 -0.49 -1.62
C LEU A 129 20.09 0.94 -1.08
N ALA A 130 19.58 1.93 -1.81
CA ALA A 130 19.63 3.32 -1.37
C ALA A 130 18.75 3.52 -0.13
N PRO A 131 19.06 4.52 0.71
CA PRO A 131 18.17 4.90 1.79
C PRO A 131 16.82 5.38 1.25
N ASP A 132 15.75 5.07 1.98
CA ASP A 132 14.38 5.48 1.68
C ASP A 132 13.99 6.68 2.54
N ASP A 133 13.50 7.74 1.90
CA ASP A 133 12.86 8.84 2.61
C ASP A 133 11.36 8.57 2.63
N VAL A 134 10.75 8.63 3.80
CA VAL A 134 9.32 8.35 3.98
C VAL A 134 8.62 9.42 4.79
N VAL A 135 7.36 9.67 4.41
CA VAL A 135 6.45 10.57 5.13
C VAL A 135 5.49 9.72 5.95
N VAL A 136 5.37 10.02 7.24
CA VAL A 136 4.43 9.40 8.16
C VAL A 136 3.30 10.37 8.46
N LEU A 137 2.10 10.04 7.99
CA LEU A 137 0.87 10.78 8.29
C LEU A 137 0.28 10.25 9.59
N ARG A 138 0.06 11.12 10.58
CA ARG A 138 -0.41 10.72 11.90
C ARG A 138 -1.90 10.98 12.10
N PRO A 139 -2.60 10.18 12.93
CA PRO A 139 -4.01 10.41 13.25
C PRO A 139 -4.33 11.80 13.81
N ASP A 140 -3.35 12.47 14.42
CA ASP A 140 -3.49 13.82 15.01
C ASP A 140 -3.38 14.97 13.98
N GLY A 141 -3.18 14.65 12.70
CA GLY A 141 -3.05 15.63 11.62
C GLY A 141 -1.62 16.08 11.35
N THR A 142 -0.64 15.58 12.10
CA THR A 142 0.77 15.91 11.88
C THR A 142 1.41 15.04 10.81
N ARG A 143 2.46 15.59 10.17
CA ARG A 143 3.34 14.88 9.24
C ARG A 143 4.71 14.73 9.88
N GLY A 144 5.33 13.56 9.75
CA GLY A 144 6.72 13.33 10.11
C GLY A 144 7.53 12.86 8.91
N ALA A 145 8.78 13.26 8.83
CA ALA A 145 9.73 12.67 7.89
C ALA A 145 10.63 11.68 8.64
N VAL A 146 10.87 10.52 8.04
CA VAL A 146 11.79 9.50 8.54
C VAL A 146 12.66 9.04 7.39
N ARG A 147 13.96 8.87 7.64
CA ARG A 147 14.88 8.25 6.69
C ARG A 147 15.22 6.83 7.14
N VAL A 148 14.99 5.85 6.30
CA VAL A 148 15.39 4.45 6.52
C VAL A 148 16.64 4.17 5.70
N GLU A 149 17.65 3.52 6.28
CA GLU A 149 18.92 3.27 5.58
C GLU A 149 18.86 2.31 4.39
N ARG A 150 17.72 1.64 4.22
CA ARG A 150 17.42 0.71 3.15
C ARG A 150 16.03 1.02 2.60
N ARG A 151 15.81 0.68 1.34
CA ARG A 151 14.50 0.74 0.72
C ARG A 151 13.52 -0.13 1.49
N ILE A 152 12.38 0.46 1.84
CA ILE A 152 11.31 -0.26 2.51
C ILE A 152 10.58 -1.11 1.47
N ALA A 153 10.34 -2.37 1.82
CA ALA A 153 9.46 -3.25 1.07
C ALA A 153 8.02 -3.12 1.59
N PHE A 154 7.85 -3.32 2.90
CA PHE A 154 6.55 -3.30 3.57
C PHE A 154 6.67 -2.85 5.02
N LEU A 155 5.62 -2.23 5.55
CA LEU A 155 5.39 -2.10 6.98
C LEU A 155 4.05 -2.72 7.35
N PHE A 156 4.01 -3.41 8.47
CA PHE A 156 2.76 -3.84 9.07
C PHE A 156 2.90 -3.93 10.58
N GLU A 157 1.74 -3.90 11.24
CA GLU A 157 1.59 -4.12 12.66
C GLU A 157 0.56 -5.21 12.90
N ASP A 158 0.95 -6.19 13.69
CA ASP A 158 0.10 -7.28 14.17
C ASP A 158 0.22 -7.41 15.70
N ASP A 159 -0.29 -8.51 16.23
CA ASP A 159 -0.26 -8.78 17.68
C ASP A 159 1.16 -9.11 18.18
N GLU A 160 2.11 -9.45 17.29
CA GLU A 160 3.52 -9.69 17.62
C GLU A 160 4.33 -8.38 17.67
N GLY A 161 3.90 -7.37 16.92
CA GLY A 161 4.43 -6.02 17.01
C GLY A 161 4.46 -5.29 15.66
N ARG A 162 5.31 -4.27 15.60
CA ARG A 162 5.49 -3.44 14.41
C ARG A 162 6.76 -3.85 13.70
N MET A 163 6.62 -4.27 12.46
CA MET A 163 7.75 -4.70 11.66
C MET A 163 7.91 -3.83 10.44
N LEU A 164 9.17 -3.49 10.20
CA LEU A 164 9.66 -2.88 8.99
C LEU A 164 10.40 -3.94 8.19
N LEU A 165 9.95 -4.23 6.98
CA LEU A 165 10.67 -5.06 6.03
C LEU A 165 11.46 -4.19 5.06
N VAL A 166 12.74 -4.49 4.90
CA VAL A 166 13.64 -3.77 3.98
C VAL A 166 14.33 -4.73 3.04
N HIS A 167 14.67 -4.24 1.86
CA HIS A 167 15.49 -4.99 0.91
C HIS A 167 16.94 -5.11 1.42
N THR A 168 17.47 -6.34 1.44
CA THR A 168 18.85 -6.62 1.86
C THR A 168 19.80 -6.81 0.70
N ALA A 169 19.28 -7.13 -0.47
CA ALA A 169 20.01 -7.32 -1.71
C ALA A 169 19.25 -6.69 -2.89
N PRO A 170 19.95 -6.35 -3.99
CA PRO A 170 19.29 -6.03 -5.25
C PRO A 170 18.44 -7.21 -5.74
N PRO A 171 17.40 -6.95 -6.55
CA PRO A 171 16.59 -8.02 -7.11
C PRO A 171 17.44 -8.96 -7.97
N ALA A 172 17.32 -10.26 -7.74
CA ALA A 172 18.04 -11.28 -8.49
C ALA A 172 17.20 -11.77 -9.66
N ALA A 173 17.72 -11.63 -10.88
CA ALA A 173 17.02 -12.08 -12.08
C ALA A 173 16.93 -13.61 -12.14
N VAL A 174 15.71 -14.12 -12.29
CA VAL A 174 15.40 -15.53 -12.53
C VAL A 174 14.84 -15.67 -13.94
N ARG A 175 15.59 -16.32 -14.83
CA ARG A 175 15.12 -16.61 -16.18
C ARG A 175 14.17 -17.79 -16.16
N ARG A 176 12.96 -17.59 -16.70
CA ARG A 176 11.96 -18.64 -16.92
C ARG A 176 11.62 -18.69 -18.42
N PHE A 177 11.00 -19.78 -18.88
CA PHE A 177 10.59 -19.90 -20.27
C PHE A 177 9.62 -18.75 -20.62
N GLY A 178 10.07 -17.79 -21.43
CA GLY A 178 9.29 -16.64 -21.88
C GLY A 178 9.50 -15.30 -21.15
N GLY A 179 10.39 -15.20 -20.16
CA GLY A 179 10.57 -13.94 -19.42
C GLY A 179 11.70 -13.91 -18.41
N THR A 180 11.93 -12.71 -17.86
CA THR A 180 12.80 -12.50 -16.69
C THR A 180 11.92 -12.10 -15.52
N SER A 181 11.84 -12.95 -14.50
CA SER A 181 11.27 -12.60 -13.21
C SER A 181 12.38 -12.16 -12.26
N TYR A 182 12.05 -11.54 -11.14
CA TYR A 182 13.02 -11.19 -10.11
C TYR A 182 12.64 -11.78 -8.75
N THR A 183 13.64 -12.19 -7.98
CA THR A 183 13.47 -12.58 -6.58
C THR A 183 14.11 -11.54 -5.69
N TYR A 184 13.51 -11.30 -4.53
CA TYR A 184 13.88 -10.24 -3.61
C TYR A 184 14.24 -10.85 -2.26
N GLU A 185 15.23 -10.26 -1.58
CA GLU A 185 15.62 -10.68 -0.24
C GLU A 185 15.27 -9.59 0.76
N TYR A 186 14.75 -10.03 1.92
CA TYR A 186 14.21 -9.14 2.94
C TYR A 186 14.82 -9.42 4.31
N ALA A 187 14.97 -8.36 5.09
CA ALA A 187 15.13 -8.45 6.53
C ALA A 187 14.02 -7.70 7.25
N SER A 188 13.60 -8.24 8.40
CA SER A 188 12.74 -7.56 9.35
C SER A 188 13.54 -6.79 10.37
N VAL A 189 13.07 -5.58 10.67
CA VAL A 189 13.60 -4.72 11.71
C VAL A 189 12.43 -4.32 12.62
N PRO A 190 12.51 -4.53 13.94
CA PRO A 190 11.47 -4.10 14.85
C PRO A 190 11.43 -2.57 14.94
N LEU A 191 10.22 -2.00 14.94
CA LEU A 191 10.04 -0.57 15.18
C LEU A 191 9.83 -0.28 16.67
N PRO A 192 10.32 0.86 17.17
CA PRO A 192 10.17 1.22 18.58
C PRO A 192 8.69 1.38 18.96
N PRO A 193 8.32 1.10 20.22
CA PRO A 193 6.95 1.27 20.70
C PRO A 193 6.53 2.75 20.80
N GLY A 194 7.49 3.66 20.96
CA GLY A 194 7.30 5.09 21.20
C GLY A 194 7.51 5.99 19.98
N PRO A 195 7.94 7.25 20.17
CA PRO A 195 8.20 8.17 19.06
C PRO A 195 9.23 7.60 18.06
N LEU A 196 8.98 7.81 16.77
CA LEU A 196 9.91 7.41 15.72
C LEU A 196 11.16 8.29 15.75
N PRO A 197 12.37 7.70 15.66
CA PRO A 197 13.56 8.48 15.41
C PRO A 197 13.50 9.09 14.00
N PRO A 198 14.20 10.21 13.74
CA PRO A 198 14.26 10.81 12.41
C PRO A 198 15.01 9.92 11.40
N ARG A 199 15.82 8.97 11.88
CA ARG A 199 16.55 8.00 11.07
C ARG A 199 16.45 6.61 11.69
N ILE A 200 16.13 5.62 10.86
CA ILE A 200 16.14 4.20 11.22
C ILE A 200 17.35 3.55 10.56
N VAL A 201 18.26 3.07 11.42
CA VAL A 201 19.47 2.34 11.02
C VAL A 201 19.12 0.86 10.93
N VAL A 202 19.54 0.21 9.85
CA VAL A 202 19.33 -1.24 9.67
C VAL A 202 20.65 -1.92 10.04
N ASP A 203 20.81 -2.25 11.32
CA ASP A 203 21.95 -3.02 11.79
C ASP A 203 21.74 -4.51 11.48
N ALA A 204 22.79 -5.17 10.97
CA ALA A 204 22.78 -6.61 10.72
C ALA A 204 22.53 -7.43 11.99
N ALA A 205 22.86 -6.90 13.18
CA ALA A 205 22.58 -7.57 14.46
C ALA A 205 21.09 -7.58 14.83
N ASP A 206 20.34 -6.58 14.39
CA ASP A 206 18.90 -6.42 14.69
C ASP A 206 18.01 -6.92 13.54
N ALA A 207 18.60 -7.11 12.36
CA ALA A 207 17.94 -7.58 11.15
C ALA A 207 17.79 -9.11 11.16
N SER A 208 16.57 -9.60 11.05
CA SER A 208 16.29 -11.04 10.88
C SER A 208 15.88 -11.32 9.44
N ALA A 209 16.54 -12.28 8.78
CA ALA A 209 16.14 -12.70 7.43
C ALA A 209 14.70 -13.23 7.47
N VAL A 210 13.90 -12.86 6.47
CA VAL A 210 12.49 -13.29 6.36
C VAL A 210 12.36 -14.22 5.16
N PRO A 211 12.16 -15.53 5.39
CA PRO A 211 11.86 -16.48 4.32
C PRO A 211 10.56 -16.15 3.57
N ASP A 212 10.47 -16.48 2.29
CA ASP A 212 9.32 -16.18 1.44
C ASP A 212 8.00 -16.76 1.98
N ASP A 213 8.02 -17.95 2.58
CA ASP A 213 6.82 -18.56 3.15
C ASP A 213 6.32 -17.82 4.38
N GLU A 214 7.23 -17.35 5.24
CA GLU A 214 6.91 -16.47 6.36
C GLU A 214 6.38 -15.11 5.87
N LEU A 215 7.06 -14.51 4.88
CA LEU A 215 6.63 -13.26 4.26
C LEU A 215 5.20 -13.39 3.73
N MET A 216 4.92 -14.44 2.95
CA MET A 216 3.60 -14.68 2.38
C MET A 216 2.56 -14.98 3.46
N ALA A 217 2.91 -15.67 4.55
CA ALA A 217 2.00 -15.88 5.67
C ALA A 217 1.60 -14.55 6.33
N ARG A 218 2.51 -13.58 6.42
CA ARG A 218 2.29 -12.25 7.01
C ARG A 218 1.57 -11.29 6.06
N ILE A 219 1.89 -11.30 4.76
CA ILE A 219 1.30 -10.40 3.77
C ILE A 219 -0.08 -10.89 3.32
N ARG A 220 -0.32 -12.20 3.20
CA ARG A 220 -1.59 -12.75 2.67
C ARG A 220 -2.87 -12.26 3.40
N PRO A 221 -2.89 -12.09 4.73
CA PRO A 221 -4.01 -11.46 5.43
C PRO A 221 -4.26 -10.01 5.01
N LEU A 222 -3.20 -9.26 4.67
CA LEU A 222 -3.28 -7.90 4.13
C LEU A 222 -3.85 -7.95 2.71
N ILE A 223 -3.35 -8.87 1.87
CA ILE A 223 -3.81 -9.09 0.47
C ILE A 223 -5.30 -9.40 0.39
N ASN A 224 -5.77 -10.34 1.21
CA ASN A 224 -7.14 -10.83 1.13
C ASN A 224 -8.17 -9.85 1.74
N ARG A 225 -7.72 -8.78 2.40
CA ARG A 225 -8.59 -7.77 3.03
C ARG A 225 -8.42 -6.35 2.45
N GLU A 226 -7.26 -6.03 1.87
CA GLU A 226 -6.87 -4.72 1.36
C GLU A 226 -6.59 -4.81 -0.17
N VAL A 227 -7.63 -5.12 -0.95
CA VAL A 227 -7.45 -5.49 -2.37
C VAL A 227 -7.29 -4.27 -3.30
N ARG A 228 -6.22 -4.36 -4.12
CA ARG A 228 -5.76 -3.59 -5.32
C ARG A 228 -4.76 -2.44 -5.14
N GLY A 229 -4.54 -1.90 -3.94
CA GLY A 229 -3.66 -0.73 -3.77
C GLY A 229 -2.17 -1.04 -3.57
N ILE A 230 -1.88 -1.96 -2.64
CA ILE A 230 -0.52 -2.36 -2.21
C ILE A 230 0.05 -3.39 -3.19
N LEU A 231 -0.81 -4.30 -3.67
CA LEU A 231 -0.45 -5.30 -4.66
C LEU A 231 -0.43 -4.77 -6.08
N GLY A 232 -0.46 -3.44 -6.28
CA GLY A 232 0.08 -2.89 -7.52
C GLY A 232 1.48 -3.47 -7.73
N ASP A 233 2.35 -3.39 -6.72
CA ASP A 233 3.74 -3.87 -6.75
C ASP A 233 3.90 -5.40 -6.61
N ALA A 234 2.95 -6.15 -6.01
CA ALA A 234 2.98 -7.62 -6.11
C ALA A 234 2.22 -8.15 -7.34
N SER A 235 1.40 -7.34 -7.99
CA SER A 235 0.87 -7.61 -9.33
C SER A 235 1.82 -7.12 -10.42
N VAL A 236 2.83 -6.30 -10.07
CA VAL A 236 4.04 -6.09 -10.88
C VAL A 236 4.77 -7.43 -11.02
N ASP A 237 4.74 -8.34 -10.02
CA ASP A 237 5.22 -9.73 -10.22
C ASP A 237 4.46 -10.52 -11.31
N LEU A 238 3.24 -10.09 -11.66
CA LEU A 238 2.39 -10.68 -12.72
C LEU A 238 2.32 -9.81 -14.00
N HIS A 239 2.60 -8.51 -13.91
CA HIS A 239 2.57 -7.54 -15.02
C HIS A 239 3.96 -7.20 -15.58
N GLU A 240 5.06 -7.48 -14.86
CA GLU A 240 6.42 -7.40 -15.43
C GLU A 240 6.56 -8.33 -16.65
N ASP A 241 5.83 -9.46 -16.66
CA ASP A 241 5.71 -10.35 -17.83
C ASP A 241 5.06 -9.66 -19.06
N LEU A 242 4.26 -8.61 -18.86
CA LEU A 242 3.59 -7.87 -19.94
C LEU A 242 4.33 -6.60 -20.35
N ALA A 243 5.12 -6.00 -19.46
CA ALA A 243 5.76 -4.69 -19.69
C ALA A 243 7.12 -4.77 -20.42
N THR A 244 7.76 -5.96 -20.53
CA THR A 244 9.09 -6.08 -21.18
C THR A 244 9.10 -6.07 -22.72
N ILE A 245 7.98 -5.80 -23.39
CA ILE A 245 7.86 -5.64 -24.87
C ILE A 245 8.67 -6.70 -25.65
N ALA A 246 8.46 -7.97 -25.34
CA ALA A 246 8.96 -9.09 -26.14
C ALA A 246 7.85 -10.14 -26.36
N LEU A 247 6.60 -9.70 -26.51
CA LEU A 247 5.60 -10.57 -27.11
C LEU A 247 5.98 -10.76 -28.59
N PRO A 248 6.11 -12.00 -29.08
CA PRO A 248 6.15 -12.25 -30.52
C PRO A 248 4.97 -11.56 -31.20
N PRO A 249 5.09 -11.14 -32.47
CA PRO A 249 3.97 -10.62 -33.24
C PRO A 249 2.76 -11.55 -33.10
N VAL A 250 1.53 -11.01 -33.01
CA VAL A 250 0.29 -11.79 -32.81
C VAL A 250 0.12 -12.87 -33.89
N ASP A 251 0.67 -12.62 -35.07
CA ASP A 251 0.78 -13.50 -36.24
C ASP A 251 1.72 -14.70 -36.05
N ALA A 252 2.49 -14.76 -34.97
CA ALA A 252 3.28 -15.93 -34.57
C ALA A 252 2.50 -16.95 -33.72
N ALA A 253 1.30 -16.62 -33.24
CA ALA A 253 0.46 -17.54 -32.47
C ALA A 253 -0.10 -18.67 -33.36
N ARG A 254 0.02 -19.93 -32.92
CA ARG A 254 -0.68 -21.07 -33.53
C ARG A 254 -1.79 -21.54 -32.59
N ASP A 255 -3.01 -21.62 -33.10
CA ASP A 255 -4.21 -22.04 -32.35
C ASP A 255 -4.50 -21.25 -31.07
N GLY A 256 -4.20 -19.94 -31.08
CA GLY A 256 -4.41 -19.07 -29.91
C GLY A 256 -3.42 -19.31 -28.78
N ILE A 257 -2.39 -20.13 -29.02
CA ILE A 257 -1.29 -20.40 -28.10
C ILE A 257 -0.02 -19.81 -28.72
N LEU A 258 0.63 -18.93 -27.98
CA LEU A 258 2.01 -18.50 -28.26
C LEU A 258 2.93 -19.58 -27.69
N ASP A 259 3.50 -20.41 -28.57
CA ASP A 259 4.66 -21.25 -28.20
C ASP A 259 5.86 -20.31 -28.02
N VAL A 260 6.42 -20.28 -26.79
CA VAL A 260 7.57 -19.44 -26.40
C VAL A 260 8.77 -20.30 -26.10
#